data_AF-A0A935RHH9-F1
#
_entry.id   AF-A0A935RHH9-F1
#
_cell.length_a   1.000
_cell.length_b   1.000
_cell.length_c   1.000
_cell.angle_alpha   90.00
_cell.angle_beta   90.00
_cell.angle_gamma   90.00
#
_symmetry.space_group_name_H-M   'P 1'
#
loop_
_entity.id
_entity.type
_entity.pdbx_description
1 polymer ?
#
loop_
_entity_poly.entity_id
_entity_poly.type
_entity_poly.pdbx_seq_one_letter_code
_entity_poly.pdbx_strand_id
1 'polypeptide(L)'
;MPHYAPHRLLACALALGALAGMVLTPRAHAGEPAPFAAQAGLDIAGEAARTWAADAELVYVENDEALGADGSAARWGYLFRSRAADASRAYSVRDGRIVEAANLGFDFEAPPIAGPWIDSGKALEAADRAAADYCRKNGGRLASMLLIRGAFNERRPDGTTWTVVYVSDTAPSLLVVIDAANSEVLRTLKG
;
A
#
# COMPACT_ATOMS: atom_id res chain seq x y z
N MET A 1 -51.29 -16.99 5.25
CA MET A 1 -52.21 -15.86 5.45
C MET A 1 -51.38 -14.58 5.53
N PRO A 2 -51.39 -13.72 4.50
CA PRO A 2 -50.65 -12.46 4.49
C PRO A 2 -51.49 -11.35 5.12
N HIS A 3 -50.97 -10.72 6.17
CA HIS A 3 -51.56 -9.52 6.77
C HIS A 3 -51.20 -8.28 5.93
N TYR A 4 -52.19 -7.74 5.22
CA TYR A 4 -52.17 -6.39 4.66
C TYR A 4 -52.46 -5.38 5.77
N ALA A 5 -51.59 -4.37 5.94
CA ALA A 5 -51.88 -3.19 6.72
C ALA A 5 -52.08 -1.98 5.78
N PRO A 6 -53.07 -1.11 6.05
CA PRO A 6 -53.58 -0.14 5.09
C PRO A 6 -52.79 1.16 4.99
N HIS A 7 -52.86 1.73 3.79
CA HIS A 7 -52.50 3.09 3.41
C HIS A 7 -53.04 4.15 4.38
N ARG A 8 -52.17 5.09 4.76
CA ARG A 8 -52.58 6.44 5.18
C ARG A 8 -51.98 7.47 4.24
N LEU A 9 -52.83 7.91 3.31
CA LEU A 9 -52.73 9.19 2.61
C LEU A 9 -52.83 10.32 3.63
N LEU A 10 -51.84 11.19 3.67
CA LEU A 10 -51.99 12.54 4.21
C LEU A 10 -51.32 13.50 3.23
N ALA A 11 -52.16 14.17 2.44
CA ALA A 11 -51.78 15.35 1.69
C ALA A 11 -51.73 16.54 2.65
N CYS A 12 -50.70 17.39 2.56
CA CYS A 12 -50.84 18.80 2.89
C CYS A 12 -49.69 19.65 2.34
N ALA A 13 -50.11 20.70 1.65
CA ALA A 13 -49.51 22.03 1.54
C ALA A 13 -48.22 22.25 0.74
N LEU A 14 -48.44 22.93 -0.40
CA LEU A 14 -47.51 23.83 -1.10
C LEU A 14 -46.84 24.85 -0.16
N ALA A 15 -45.54 25.07 -0.37
CA ALA A 15 -44.86 26.37 -0.21
C ALA A 15 -43.71 26.40 -1.23
N LEU A 16 -43.91 26.99 -2.41
CA LEU A 16 -43.47 28.35 -2.77
C LEU A 16 -41.98 28.65 -2.45
N GLY A 17 -41.17 28.61 -3.50
CA GLY A 17 -40.18 29.65 -3.79
C GLY A 17 -38.92 29.71 -2.92
N ALA A 18 -37.95 28.83 -3.21
CA ALA A 18 -36.54 29.16 -2.99
C ALA A 18 -35.84 29.14 -4.37
N LEU A 19 -35.54 30.34 -4.90
CA LEU A 19 -34.58 30.50 -5.99
C LEU A 19 -33.25 29.95 -5.47
N ALA A 20 -32.90 28.74 -5.91
CA ALA A 20 -31.61 28.13 -5.66
C ALA A 20 -30.56 28.95 -6.41
N GLY A 21 -29.97 29.93 -5.72
CA GLY A 21 -28.68 30.48 -6.10
C GLY A 21 -27.68 29.32 -6.07
N MET A 22 -27.41 28.76 -7.24
CA MET A 22 -26.37 27.76 -7.44
C MET A 22 -25.03 28.48 -7.24
N VAL A 23 -24.65 28.68 -5.98
CA VAL A 23 -23.32 29.14 -5.63
C VAL A 23 -22.39 27.99 -6.03
N LEU A 24 -21.72 28.18 -7.17
CA LEU A 24 -20.56 27.39 -7.56
C LEU A 24 -19.49 27.65 -6.48
N THR A 25 -19.57 26.95 -5.36
CA THR A 25 -18.42 26.84 -4.47
C THR A 25 -17.31 26.21 -5.31
N PRO A 26 -16.16 26.88 -5.49
CA PRO A 26 -15.01 26.23 -6.10
C PRO A 26 -14.83 24.93 -5.36
N ARG A 27 -14.87 23.81 -6.10
CA ARG A 27 -14.50 22.52 -5.54
C ARG A 27 -13.06 22.73 -5.11
N ALA A 28 -12.83 22.95 -3.82
CA ALA A 28 -11.48 22.99 -3.28
C ALA A 28 -10.90 21.64 -3.71
N HIS A 29 -9.98 21.67 -4.67
CA HIS A 29 -9.14 20.53 -4.91
C HIS A 29 -8.42 20.34 -3.59
N ALA A 30 -8.89 19.37 -2.80
CA ALA A 30 -8.08 18.83 -1.72
C ALA A 30 -6.74 18.54 -2.39
N GLY A 31 -5.70 19.27 -1.97
CA GLY A 31 -4.39 19.20 -2.62
C GLY A 31 -3.97 17.74 -2.73
N GLU A 32 -3.30 17.39 -3.83
CA GLU A 32 -2.75 16.05 -3.96
C GLU A 32 -1.92 15.72 -2.70
N PRO A 33 -2.13 14.54 -2.09
CA PRO A 33 -1.37 14.10 -0.93
C PRO A 33 0.13 14.21 -1.19
N ALA A 34 0.89 14.69 -0.20
CA ALA A 34 2.34 14.79 -0.35
C ALA A 34 2.95 13.37 -0.32
N PRO A 35 3.67 12.94 -1.37
CA PRO A 35 4.33 11.64 -1.36
C PRO A 35 5.35 11.52 -0.23
N PHE A 36 5.46 10.32 0.36
CA PHE A 36 6.41 10.04 1.43
C PHE A 36 7.05 8.67 1.24
N ALA A 37 8.20 8.45 1.88
CA ALA A 37 8.91 7.17 1.86
C ALA A 37 8.25 6.14 2.78
N ALA A 38 8.47 4.85 2.55
CA ALA A 38 7.76 3.77 3.24
C ALA A 38 7.91 3.81 4.78
N GLN A 39 9.06 4.19 5.33
CA GLN A 39 9.24 4.24 6.79
C GLN A 39 8.42 5.34 7.47
N ALA A 40 8.08 6.42 6.77
CA ALA A 40 7.40 7.56 7.39
C ALA A 40 5.96 7.25 7.87
N GLY A 41 5.31 6.20 7.35
CA GLY A 41 4.01 5.73 7.85
C GLY A 41 4.09 4.57 8.86
N LEU A 42 5.29 4.06 9.16
CA LEU A 42 5.44 2.83 9.95
C LEU A 42 5.02 3.02 11.41
N ASP A 43 5.39 4.14 12.04
CA ASP A 43 5.11 4.37 13.46
C ASP A 43 3.60 4.37 13.74
N ILE A 44 2.82 5.14 12.96
CA ILE A 44 1.37 5.21 13.11
C ILE A 44 0.68 3.87 12.81
N ALA A 45 1.12 3.15 11.77
CA ALA A 45 0.58 1.84 11.45
C ALA A 45 0.91 0.82 12.56
N GLY A 46 2.13 0.86 13.11
CA GLY A 46 2.58 -0.01 14.18
C GLY A 46 1.86 0.24 15.51
N GLU A 47 1.60 1.50 15.86
CA GLU A 47 0.79 1.85 17.05
C GLU A 47 -0.65 1.35 16.93
N ALA A 48 -1.27 1.53 15.77
CA ALA A 48 -2.61 1.01 15.51
C ALA A 48 -2.65 -0.52 15.53
N ALA A 49 -1.65 -1.18 14.92
CA ALA A 49 -1.50 -2.62 14.95
C ALA A 49 -1.39 -3.16 16.38
N ARG A 50 -0.56 -2.55 17.23
CA ARG A 50 -0.42 -2.93 18.65
C ARG A 50 -1.68 -2.67 19.48
N THR A 51 -2.47 -1.67 19.10
CA THR A 51 -3.78 -1.42 19.71
C THR A 51 -4.80 -2.49 19.33
N TRP A 52 -4.74 -2.98 18.08
CA TRP A 52 -5.57 -4.08 17.61
C TRP A 52 -5.18 -5.42 18.24
N ALA A 53 -3.89 -5.73 18.29
CA ALA A 53 -3.34 -6.92 18.95
C ALA A 53 -1.93 -6.63 19.49
N ALA A 54 -1.71 -6.89 20.78
CA ALA A 54 -0.47 -6.51 21.46
C ALA A 54 0.79 -7.22 20.89
N ASP A 55 0.62 -8.38 20.28
CA ASP A 55 1.65 -9.19 19.63
C ASP A 55 1.70 -8.98 18.10
N ALA A 56 1.08 -7.93 17.56
CA ALA A 56 1.08 -7.68 16.12
C ALA A 56 2.51 -7.39 15.60
N GLU A 57 2.96 -8.20 14.65
CA GLU A 57 4.27 -8.10 14.00
C GLU A 57 4.11 -7.69 12.53
N LEU A 58 4.95 -6.78 12.03
CA LEU A 58 4.95 -6.36 10.63
C LEU A 58 5.48 -7.50 9.75
N VAL A 59 4.73 -7.89 8.73
CA VAL A 59 5.10 -9.00 7.83
C VAL A 59 5.25 -8.56 6.37
N TYR A 60 4.66 -7.42 5.98
CA TYR A 60 4.68 -6.96 4.60
C TYR A 60 4.43 -5.45 4.48
N VAL A 61 5.10 -4.80 3.53
CA VAL A 61 4.89 -3.38 3.16
C VAL A 61 4.81 -3.27 1.64
N GLU A 62 3.89 -2.46 1.12
CA GLU A 62 3.81 -2.13 -0.32
C GLU A 62 3.32 -0.71 -0.57
N ASN A 63 3.58 -0.17 -1.77
CA ASN A 63 2.93 1.05 -2.21
C ASN A 63 1.50 0.75 -2.70
N ASP A 64 0.50 1.40 -2.09
CA ASP A 64 -0.91 1.27 -2.50
C ASP A 64 -1.28 2.22 -3.66
N GLU A 65 -0.36 3.11 -4.03
CA GLU A 65 -0.50 4.10 -5.11
C GLU A 65 0.80 4.29 -5.87
N ALA A 66 0.75 5.04 -6.97
CA ALA A 66 1.89 5.26 -7.85
C ALA A 66 3.11 5.82 -7.10
N LEU A 67 4.28 5.31 -7.48
CA LEU A 67 5.57 5.73 -6.94
C LEU A 67 6.12 6.95 -7.69
N GLY A 68 6.74 7.86 -6.95
CA GLY A 68 7.60 8.91 -7.46
C GLY A 68 8.96 8.36 -7.88
N ALA A 69 9.74 9.19 -8.59
CA ALA A 69 11.09 8.84 -9.04
C ALA A 69 12.11 8.72 -7.89
N ASP A 70 11.76 9.17 -6.69
CA ASP A 70 12.53 9.07 -5.46
C ASP A 70 12.08 7.90 -4.57
N GLY A 71 11.17 7.05 -5.05
CA GLY A 71 10.63 5.91 -4.32
C GLY A 71 9.60 6.30 -3.25
N SER A 72 9.12 7.55 -3.25
CA SER A 72 7.99 7.98 -2.42
C SER A 72 6.65 7.54 -3.03
N ALA A 73 5.62 7.39 -2.20
CA ALA A 73 4.24 7.16 -2.65
C ALA A 73 3.28 8.02 -1.83
N ALA A 74 2.13 8.38 -2.42
CA ALA A 74 1.05 9.08 -1.72
C ALA A 74 0.35 8.18 -0.68
N ARG A 75 0.46 6.86 -0.80
CA ARG A 75 -0.10 5.88 0.12
C ARG A 75 0.73 4.61 0.20
N TRP A 76 0.96 4.13 1.43
CA TRP A 76 1.63 2.87 1.72
C TRP A 76 0.72 1.93 2.52
N GLY A 77 0.75 0.65 2.17
CA GLY A 77 0.10 -0.44 2.86
C GLY A 77 1.08 -1.15 3.80
N TYR A 78 0.63 -1.46 5.02
CA TYR A 78 1.37 -2.19 6.04
C TYR A 78 0.52 -3.35 6.54
N LEU A 79 1.03 -4.56 6.41
CA LEU A 79 0.35 -5.76 6.88
C LEU A 79 1.00 -6.28 8.15
N PHE A 80 0.17 -6.51 9.17
CA PHE A 80 0.59 -7.07 10.45
C PHE A 80 -0.09 -8.40 10.70
N ARG A 81 0.62 -9.33 11.35
CA ARG A 81 0.08 -10.62 11.84
C ARG A 81 0.13 -10.65 13.36
N SER A 82 -0.94 -11.11 13.99
CA SER A 82 -0.94 -11.48 15.42
C SER A 82 -1.11 -12.98 15.53
N ARG A 83 -0.18 -13.67 16.20
CA ARG A 83 -0.27 -15.13 16.41
C ARG A 83 -1.35 -15.46 17.42
N ALA A 84 -1.50 -14.65 18.46
CA ALA A 84 -2.49 -14.84 19.50
C ALA A 84 -3.93 -14.67 18.98
N ALA A 85 -4.16 -13.74 18.05
CA ALA A 85 -5.47 -13.52 17.44
C ALA A 85 -5.75 -14.45 16.25
N ASP A 86 -4.76 -15.23 15.83
CA ASP A 86 -4.79 -16.02 14.59
C ASP A 86 -5.29 -15.24 13.36
N ALA A 87 -4.87 -13.98 13.23
CA ALA A 87 -5.38 -13.07 12.20
C ALA A 87 -4.31 -12.11 11.68
N SER A 88 -4.56 -11.61 10.47
CA SER A 88 -3.79 -10.53 9.83
C SER A 88 -4.64 -9.29 9.62
N ARG A 89 -4.02 -8.11 9.73
CA ARG A 89 -4.66 -6.83 9.49
C ARG A 89 -3.77 -5.88 8.72
N ALA A 90 -4.32 -5.35 7.63
CA ALA A 90 -3.69 -4.33 6.80
C ALA A 90 -4.09 -2.93 7.25
N TYR A 91 -3.15 -1.99 7.18
CA TYR A 91 -3.36 -0.57 7.39
C TYR A 91 -2.80 0.20 6.20
N SER A 92 -3.59 1.09 5.62
CA SER A 92 -3.11 2.03 4.60
C SER A 92 -2.91 3.41 5.22
N VAL A 93 -1.73 3.98 5.03
CA VAL A 93 -1.36 5.30 5.55
C VAL A 93 -1.23 6.29 4.40
N ARG A 94 -1.84 7.48 4.55
CA ARG A 94 -1.75 8.62 3.64
C ARG A 94 -1.72 9.91 4.46
N ASP A 95 -0.87 10.86 4.08
CA ASP A 95 -0.73 12.17 4.76
C ASP A 95 -0.59 12.04 6.29
N GLY A 96 0.20 11.05 6.74
CA GLY A 96 0.43 10.79 8.16
C GLY A 96 -0.81 10.28 8.93
N ARG A 97 -1.81 9.72 8.23
CA ARG A 97 -3.05 9.20 8.83
C ARG A 97 -3.39 7.81 8.28
N ILE A 98 -4.00 6.98 9.11
CA ILE A 98 -4.61 5.73 8.66
C ILE A 98 -5.89 6.07 7.91
N VAL A 99 -5.94 5.75 6.63
CA VAL A 99 -7.12 5.93 5.77
C VAL A 99 -7.92 4.65 5.58
N GLU A 100 -7.32 3.50 5.88
CA GLU A 100 -7.97 2.19 5.82
C GLU A 100 -7.37 1.24 6.86
N ALA A 101 -8.20 0.39 7.45
CA ALA A 101 -7.79 -0.67 8.38
C ALA A 101 -8.67 -1.91 8.18
N ALA A 102 -8.15 -2.94 7.50
CA ALA A 102 -8.91 -4.09 7.06
C ALA A 102 -8.34 -5.41 7.60
N ASN A 103 -9.19 -6.25 8.21
CA ASN A 103 -8.81 -7.62 8.51
C ASN A 103 -8.77 -8.41 7.20
N LEU A 104 -7.71 -9.20 6.99
CA LEU A 104 -7.67 -10.08 5.83
C LEU A 104 -8.59 -11.28 6.06
N GLY A 105 -9.42 -11.59 5.07
CA GLY A 105 -10.31 -12.76 5.10
C GLY A 105 -9.62 -14.09 4.76
N PHE A 106 -8.29 -14.10 4.72
CA PHE A 106 -7.46 -15.26 4.42
C PHE A 106 -6.22 -15.24 5.33
N ASP A 107 -5.66 -16.42 5.57
CA ASP A 107 -4.42 -16.52 6.33
C ASP A 107 -3.22 -16.14 5.47
N PHE A 108 -2.38 -15.28 6.02
CA PHE A 108 -1.15 -14.83 5.40
C PHE A 108 0.01 -15.21 6.30
N GLU A 109 0.52 -16.42 6.10
CA GLU A 109 1.66 -16.96 6.83
C GLU A 109 2.96 -16.43 6.24
N ALA A 110 3.34 -15.21 6.65
CA ALA A 110 4.66 -14.66 6.37
C ALA A 110 5.44 -14.45 7.68
N PRO A 111 6.74 -14.78 7.71
CA PRO A 111 7.56 -14.48 8.87
C PRO A 111 7.68 -12.96 9.07
N PRO A 112 7.79 -12.46 10.32
CA PRO A 112 8.01 -11.04 10.58
C PRO A 112 9.23 -10.50 9.83
N ILE A 113 9.09 -9.28 9.31
CA ILE A 113 10.20 -8.53 8.70
C ILE A 113 11.32 -8.39 9.73
N ALA A 114 12.52 -8.82 9.34
CA ALA A 114 13.66 -8.85 10.23
C ALA A 114 14.50 -7.57 10.13
N GLY A 115 15.00 -7.13 11.30
CA GLY A 115 16.05 -6.12 11.44
C GLY A 115 15.69 -4.71 10.99
N PRO A 116 16.63 -3.74 11.14
CA PRO A 116 16.53 -2.48 10.44
C PRO A 116 16.63 -2.73 8.94
N TRP A 117 15.79 -2.04 8.17
CA TRP A 117 15.77 -2.10 6.71
C TRP A 117 15.92 -0.69 6.13
N ILE A 118 16.50 -0.61 4.94
CA ILE A 118 16.64 0.62 4.16
C ILE A 118 15.27 1.11 3.69
N ASP A 119 15.03 2.41 3.68
CA ASP A 119 13.79 2.96 3.17
C ASP A 119 13.64 2.81 1.64
N SER A 120 12.45 3.08 1.12
CA SER A 120 12.05 2.86 -0.27
C SER A 120 12.94 3.60 -1.27
N GLY A 121 13.33 4.85 -1.01
CA GLY A 121 14.18 5.60 -1.93
C GLY A 121 15.54 4.95 -2.18
N LYS A 122 16.19 4.45 -1.12
CA LYS A 122 17.50 3.77 -1.25
C LYS A 122 17.37 2.42 -1.95
N ALA A 123 16.25 1.71 -1.74
CA ALA A 123 15.95 0.50 -2.49
C ALA A 123 15.72 0.80 -3.98
N LEU A 124 14.95 1.85 -4.31
CA LEU A 124 14.70 2.25 -5.69
C LEU A 124 16.00 2.65 -6.41
N GLU A 125 16.89 3.41 -5.77
CA GLU A 125 18.19 3.76 -6.35
C GLU A 125 19.00 2.53 -6.76
N ALA A 126 19.00 1.47 -5.94
CA ALA A 126 19.65 0.21 -6.28
C ALA A 126 18.93 -0.54 -7.41
N ALA A 127 17.59 -0.51 -7.41
CA ALA A 127 16.77 -1.11 -8.45
C ALA A 127 17.00 -0.46 -9.82
N ASP A 128 17.01 0.87 -9.88
CA ASP A 128 17.15 1.64 -11.13
C ASP A 128 18.48 1.37 -11.82
N ARG A 129 19.56 1.23 -11.03
CA ARG A 129 20.87 0.84 -11.58
C ARG A 129 20.82 -0.54 -12.23
N ALA A 130 20.13 -1.51 -11.62
CA ALA A 130 20.01 -2.86 -12.15
C ALA A 130 19.01 -2.95 -13.33
N ALA A 131 17.97 -2.12 -13.34
CA ALA A 131 16.91 -2.11 -14.35
C ALA A 131 17.24 -1.22 -15.56
N ALA A 132 18.28 -0.39 -15.51
CA ALA A 132 18.60 0.61 -16.54
C ALA A 132 18.57 0.05 -17.98
N ASP A 133 19.16 -1.13 -18.19
CA ASP A 133 19.20 -1.80 -19.49
C ASP A 133 17.81 -2.25 -19.97
N TYR A 134 17.00 -2.79 -19.06
CA TYR A 134 15.63 -3.19 -19.33
C TYR A 134 14.76 -1.98 -19.67
N CYS A 135 14.85 -0.90 -18.87
CA CYS A 135 14.08 0.31 -19.08
C CYS A 135 14.42 0.96 -20.43
N ARG A 136 15.71 1.07 -20.77
CA ARG A 136 16.17 1.63 -22.05
C ARG A 136 15.71 0.81 -23.26
N LYS A 137 15.78 -0.52 -23.19
CA LYS A 137 15.46 -1.40 -24.33
C LYS A 137 13.96 -1.60 -24.53
N ASN A 138 13.19 -1.63 -23.45
CA ASN A 138 11.79 -2.05 -23.47
C ASN A 138 10.81 -0.95 -23.05
N GLY A 139 11.27 0.29 -22.80
CA GLY A 139 10.40 1.33 -22.24
C GLY A 139 9.85 0.95 -20.86
N GLY A 140 10.65 0.25 -20.06
CA GLY A 140 10.26 -0.20 -18.72
C GLY A 140 9.92 0.98 -17.80
N ARG A 141 8.85 0.86 -17.03
CA ARG A 141 8.36 1.85 -16.06
C ARG A 141 8.20 1.22 -14.68
N LEU A 142 8.55 1.97 -13.63
CA LEU A 142 8.32 1.57 -12.24
C LEU A 142 6.82 1.35 -12.00
N ALA A 143 6.46 0.24 -11.38
CA ALA A 143 5.07 -0.13 -11.11
C ALA A 143 4.80 -0.27 -9.61
N SER A 144 5.62 -1.06 -8.91
CA SER A 144 5.44 -1.31 -7.48
C SER A 144 6.75 -1.63 -6.77
N MET A 145 6.71 -1.50 -5.46
CA MET A 145 7.74 -1.84 -4.50
C MET A 145 7.08 -2.56 -3.34
N LEU A 146 7.62 -3.71 -2.97
CA LEU A 146 7.18 -4.44 -1.79
C LEU A 146 8.36 -4.89 -0.95
N LEU A 147 8.17 -4.92 0.37
CA LEU A 147 9.12 -5.40 1.36
C LEU A 147 8.52 -6.61 2.06
N ILE A 148 9.23 -7.73 2.03
CA ILE A 148 8.78 -8.99 2.64
C ILE A 148 10.00 -9.83 3.02
N ARG A 149 9.84 -10.68 4.03
CA ARG A 149 10.87 -11.66 4.40
C ARG A 149 10.67 -12.98 3.65
N GLY A 150 11.75 -13.52 3.12
CA GLY A 150 11.80 -14.85 2.51
C GLY A 150 11.21 -14.97 1.11
N ALA A 151 10.70 -13.89 0.52
CA ALA A 151 10.23 -13.95 -0.86
C ALA A 151 11.39 -13.80 -1.85
N PHE A 152 11.25 -14.50 -2.98
CA PHE A 152 12.09 -14.38 -4.18
C PHE A 152 13.59 -14.66 -4.00
N ASN A 153 14.04 -15.14 -2.83
CA ASN A 153 15.42 -15.55 -2.58
C ASN A 153 15.52 -16.86 -1.78
N GLU A 154 15.49 -17.98 -2.49
CA GLU A 154 15.62 -19.33 -1.91
C GLU A 154 16.92 -19.56 -1.12
N ARG A 155 17.98 -18.81 -1.41
CA ARG A 155 19.27 -18.94 -0.71
C ARG A 155 19.31 -18.19 0.61
N ARG A 156 18.39 -17.25 0.82
CA ARG A 156 18.24 -16.47 2.05
C ARG A 156 16.77 -16.40 2.46
N PRO A 157 16.15 -17.53 2.86
CA PRO A 157 14.73 -17.57 3.23
C PRO A 157 14.42 -16.71 4.46
N ASP A 158 15.42 -16.39 5.26
CA ASP A 158 15.28 -15.50 6.41
C ASP A 158 15.58 -14.03 6.11
N GLY A 159 16.01 -13.70 4.88
CA GLY A 159 16.33 -12.34 4.49
C GLY A 159 15.09 -11.50 4.22
N THR A 160 15.06 -10.28 4.76
CA THR A 160 14.12 -9.24 4.32
C THR A 160 14.60 -8.68 2.98
N THR A 161 13.73 -8.66 1.97
CA THR A 161 14.04 -8.12 0.66
C THR A 161 13.05 -7.06 0.21
N TRP A 162 13.58 -6.00 -0.40
CA TRP A 162 12.80 -5.16 -1.29
C TRP A 162 12.69 -5.86 -2.64
N THR A 163 11.50 -5.91 -3.21
CA THR A 163 11.26 -6.31 -4.59
C THR A 163 10.66 -5.14 -5.34
N VAL A 164 11.39 -4.64 -6.34
CA VAL A 164 10.98 -3.50 -7.16
C VAL A 164 10.57 -4.01 -8.53
N VAL A 165 9.35 -3.69 -8.95
CA VAL A 165 8.73 -4.21 -10.17
C VAL A 165 8.71 -3.13 -11.23
N TYR A 166 9.30 -3.45 -12.38
CA TYR A 166 9.20 -2.68 -13.61
C TYR A 166 8.32 -3.42 -14.60
N VAL A 167 7.45 -2.70 -15.28
CA VAL A 167 6.55 -3.24 -16.32
C VAL A 167 6.86 -2.60 -17.67
N SER A 168 6.50 -3.27 -18.75
CA SER A 168 6.64 -2.80 -20.13
C SER A 168 5.47 -3.31 -20.95
N ASP A 169 5.06 -2.55 -21.96
CA ASP A 169 4.01 -2.98 -22.90
C ASP A 169 4.55 -3.92 -23.99
N THR A 170 5.88 -4.05 -24.10
CA THR A 170 6.55 -4.83 -25.16
C THR A 170 7.44 -5.95 -24.63
N ALA A 171 7.53 -6.12 -23.31
CA ALA A 171 8.33 -7.16 -22.68
C ALA A 171 7.70 -7.63 -21.36
N PRO A 172 8.00 -8.86 -20.90
CA PRO A 172 7.61 -9.30 -19.57
C PRO A 172 8.17 -8.37 -18.48
N SER A 173 7.51 -8.32 -17.33
CA SER A 173 7.94 -7.52 -16.17
C SER A 173 9.35 -7.91 -15.71
N LEU A 174 10.08 -6.95 -15.17
CA LEU A 174 11.35 -7.16 -14.48
C LEU A 174 11.15 -6.93 -12.99
N LEU A 175 11.50 -7.91 -12.17
CA LEU A 175 11.56 -7.75 -10.72
C LEU A 175 13.03 -7.66 -10.31
N VAL A 176 13.39 -6.63 -9.56
CA VAL A 176 14.72 -6.49 -8.96
C VAL A 176 14.60 -6.78 -7.47
N VAL A 177 15.29 -7.82 -7.01
CA VAL A 177 15.27 -8.26 -5.61
C VAL A 177 16.52 -7.73 -4.92
N ILE A 178 16.32 -7.02 -3.82
CA ILE A 178 17.33 -6.21 -3.14
C ILE A 178 17.35 -6.59 -1.66
N ASP A 179 18.53 -6.79 -1.10
CA ASP A 179 18.71 -7.00 0.32
C ASP A 179 18.35 -5.73 1.09
N ALA A 180 17.34 -5.84 1.95
CA ALA A 180 16.82 -4.69 2.67
C ALA A 180 17.80 -4.17 3.74
N ALA A 181 18.82 -4.93 4.15
CA ALA A 181 19.79 -4.47 5.14
C ALA A 181 20.84 -3.54 4.55
N ASN A 182 21.25 -3.76 3.28
CA ASN A 182 22.45 -3.13 2.74
C ASN A 182 22.33 -2.60 1.29
N SER A 183 21.15 -2.71 0.67
CA SER A 183 20.90 -2.26 -0.72
C SER A 183 21.62 -3.07 -1.81
N GLU A 184 22.13 -4.26 -1.48
CA GLU A 184 22.73 -5.17 -2.47
C GLU A 184 21.64 -5.76 -3.37
N VAL A 185 21.83 -5.66 -4.69
CA VAL A 185 20.95 -6.34 -5.65
C VAL A 185 21.28 -7.83 -5.63
N LEU A 186 20.36 -8.63 -5.11
CA LEU A 186 20.56 -10.07 -4.95
C LEU A 186 20.33 -10.83 -6.25
N ARG A 187 19.34 -10.40 -7.04
CA ARG A 187 19.02 -10.96 -8.36
C ARG A 187 18.02 -10.09 -9.11
N THR A 188 17.86 -10.41 -10.39
CA THR A 188 16.71 -9.98 -11.20
C THR A 188 15.91 -11.20 -11.65
N LEU A 189 14.60 -11.02 -11.79
CA LEU A 189 13.65 -12.04 -12.27
C LEU A 189 12.83 -11.45 -13.40
N LYS A 190 12.43 -12.30 -14.36
CA LYS A 190 11.45 -11.94 -15.38
C LYS A 190 10.12 -12.57 -15.00
N GLY A 191 9.06 -11.76 -15.02
CA GLY A 191 7.68 -12.22 -14.89
C GLY A 191 7.16 -12.93 -16.12
#